data_AF-A0A1Z5KEW7-F1
#
_entry.id   AF-A0A1Z5KEW7-F1
#
_cell.length_a   1.000
_cell.length_b   1.000
_cell.length_c   1.000
_cell.angle_alpha   90.00
_cell.angle_beta   90.00
_cell.angle_gamma   90.00
#
_symmetry.space_group_name_H-M   'P 1'
#
loop_
_entity.id
_entity.type
_entity.pdbx_description
1 polymer ?
#
loop_
_entity_poly.entity_id
_entity_poly.type
_entity_poly.pdbx_seq_one_letter_code
_entity_poly.pdbx_strand_id
1 'polypeptide(L)'
;MAGKFTCALLFFGLVGPSSALDWNLPLFERNGQILGLCPDIGNDDPPTPPSPAPSQAPTFVPRDCNSNVGSGICLDANGNAFDSCTKIVNPLNYSRGRCQKAAESVPNSVGWQYGLSGNIPFACVIYFDDVDSRNDVKPLCPEGFGILTTSSNTGTGFPQSGGEGVLGCYSCED
;
A
#
# COMPACT_ATOMS: atom_id res chain seq x y z
N MET A 1 16.85 10.58 53.55
CA MET A 1 17.04 11.48 52.40
C MET A 1 15.90 11.20 51.42
N ALA A 2 14.91 12.09 51.36
CA ALA A 2 13.69 11.91 50.57
C ALA A 2 13.70 12.91 49.40
N GLY A 3 13.80 12.40 48.17
CA GLY A 3 13.68 13.21 46.96
C GLY A 3 12.25 13.16 46.43
N LYS A 4 11.57 14.30 46.39
CA LYS A 4 10.26 14.48 45.75
C LYS A 4 10.48 15.14 44.39
N PHE A 5 10.07 14.47 43.32
CA PHE A 5 10.07 15.02 41.96
C PHE A 5 8.74 15.73 41.65
N THR A 6 8.92 16.97 41.19
CA THR A 6 8.20 17.78 40.20
C THR A 6 6.73 17.45 39.87
N CYS A 7 5.87 18.45 40.06
CA CYS A 7 4.50 18.49 39.56
C CYS A 7 4.35 19.55 38.44
N ALA A 8 4.08 19.03 37.24
CA ALA A 8 3.20 19.45 36.15
C ALA A 8 2.63 20.88 36.00
N LEU A 9 2.72 21.34 34.73
CA LEU A 9 1.70 21.88 33.81
C LEU A 9 0.92 23.17 34.14
N LEU A 10 0.82 24.07 33.14
CA LEU A 10 -0.39 24.50 32.41
C LEU A 10 -0.01 25.58 31.36
N PHE A 11 -0.11 25.33 30.05
CA PHE A 11 -1.28 25.49 29.13
C PHE A 11 -1.50 26.92 28.59
N PHE A 12 -1.48 27.10 27.26
CA PHE A 12 -2.58 27.56 26.37
C PHE A 12 -2.11 28.31 25.10
N GLY A 13 -2.78 28.01 23.99
CA GLY A 13 -2.89 28.86 22.80
C GLY A 13 -2.06 28.35 21.61
N LEU A 14 -2.56 28.23 20.38
CA LEU A 14 -3.77 28.78 19.77
C LEU A 14 -4.19 27.88 18.59
N VAL A 15 -5.51 27.79 18.45
CA VAL A 15 -6.26 27.36 17.27
C VAL A 15 -5.84 28.14 16.02
N GLY A 16 -5.64 27.42 14.91
CA GLY A 16 -5.54 27.98 13.55
C GLY A 16 -6.61 27.33 12.66
N PRO A 17 -7.37 28.10 11.87
CA PRO A 17 -8.51 27.61 11.12
C PRO A 17 -8.13 26.95 9.78
N SER A 18 -9.10 26.20 9.29
CA SER A 18 -9.24 25.48 8.02
C SER A 18 -8.81 26.21 6.75
N SER A 19 -8.26 25.45 5.81
CA SER A 19 -8.33 25.68 4.36
C SER A 19 -8.23 24.28 3.72
N ALA A 20 -9.33 23.63 3.35
CA ALA A 20 -10.07 23.79 2.09
C ALA A 20 -9.23 23.40 0.85
N LEU A 21 -9.69 22.31 0.24
CA LEU A 21 -9.39 21.69 -1.05
C LEU A 21 -8.96 22.66 -2.17
N ASP A 22 -7.98 22.24 -2.96
CA ASP A 22 -7.95 22.57 -4.39
C ASP A 22 -7.37 21.36 -5.17
N TRP A 23 -8.28 20.59 -5.78
CA TRP A 23 -7.95 19.58 -6.78
C TRP A 23 -7.78 20.29 -8.12
N ASN A 24 -6.54 20.62 -8.47
CA ASN A 24 -6.22 21.25 -9.75
C ASN A 24 -5.50 20.22 -10.64
N LEU A 25 -6.29 19.40 -11.33
CA LEU A 25 -5.82 18.61 -12.47
C LEU A 25 -6.21 19.36 -13.74
N PRO A 26 -5.26 19.68 -14.64
CA PRO A 26 -5.56 20.38 -15.87
C PRO A 26 -6.41 19.51 -16.80
N LEU A 27 -7.54 20.11 -17.18
CA LEU A 27 -8.40 19.74 -18.30
C LEU A 27 -7.55 19.53 -19.57
N PHE A 28 -7.69 18.36 -20.18
CA PHE A 28 -7.21 18.09 -21.53
C PHE A 28 -7.96 19.01 -22.51
N GLU A 29 -7.23 19.98 -23.08
CA GLU A 29 -7.73 20.88 -24.10
C GLU A 29 -8.16 20.10 -25.34
N ARG A 30 -9.44 20.29 -25.68
CA ARG A 30 -10.10 19.80 -26.89
C ARG A 30 -10.48 21.02 -27.70
N ASN A 31 -9.77 21.29 -28.81
CA ASN A 31 -10.32 21.80 -30.09
C ASN A 31 -9.28 22.61 -30.88
N GLY A 32 -8.97 22.11 -32.07
CA GLY A 32 -8.23 22.82 -33.10
C GLY A 32 -8.37 22.14 -34.45
N GLN A 33 -9.61 21.92 -34.91
CA GLN A 33 -9.87 21.49 -36.29
C GLN A 33 -9.73 22.69 -37.22
N ILE A 34 -8.61 22.73 -37.95
CA ILE A 34 -8.41 23.60 -39.10
C ILE A 34 -9.10 22.95 -40.30
N LEU A 35 -10.11 23.64 -40.84
CA LEU A 35 -10.75 23.35 -42.12
C LEU A 35 -9.75 23.61 -43.27
N GLY A 36 -9.11 22.54 -43.76
CA GLY A 36 -8.38 22.52 -45.01
C GLY A 36 -9.22 21.87 -46.11
N LEU A 37 -9.70 22.67 -47.05
CA LEU A 37 -10.34 22.22 -48.30
C LEU A 37 -9.24 21.69 -49.25
N CYS A 38 -9.19 20.38 -49.46
CA CYS A 38 -8.43 19.78 -50.57
C CYS A 38 -9.38 18.92 -51.43
N PRO A 39 -9.30 19.03 -52.77
CA PRO A 39 -10.11 18.23 -53.68
C PRO A 39 -9.63 16.77 -53.76
N ASP A 40 -10.63 15.92 -53.95
CA ASP A 40 -10.63 14.46 -54.08
C ASP A 40 -9.69 13.98 -55.20
N ILE A 41 -8.63 13.27 -54.83
CA ILE A 41 -7.83 12.43 -55.75
C ILE A 41 -8.01 11.00 -55.26
N GLY A 42 -8.84 10.25 -55.97
CA GLY A 42 -9.09 8.84 -55.72
C GLY A 42 -7.81 8.03 -55.67
N ASN A 43 -7.54 7.43 -54.51
CA ASN A 43 -6.66 6.30 -54.34
C ASN A 43 -7.48 5.20 -53.67
N ASP A 44 -7.54 4.04 -54.32
CA ASP A 44 -8.00 2.79 -53.71
C ASP A 44 -7.10 2.44 -52.52
N ASP A 45 -7.46 2.93 -51.33
CA ASP A 45 -6.81 2.56 -50.08
C ASP A 45 -7.12 1.09 -49.73
N PRO A 46 -6.11 0.28 -49.38
CA PRO A 46 -6.35 -1.07 -48.90
C PRO A 46 -7.19 -1.05 -47.60
N PRO A 47 -8.01 -2.08 -47.36
CA PRO A 47 -8.90 -2.11 -46.19
C PRO A 47 -8.09 -1.92 -44.91
N THR A 48 -8.46 -0.88 -44.15
CA THR A 48 -7.84 -0.53 -42.88
C THR A 48 -7.94 -1.71 -41.92
N PRO A 49 -6.85 -2.13 -41.26
CA PRO A 49 -6.91 -3.16 -40.23
C PRO A 49 -7.93 -2.77 -39.15
N PRO A 50 -8.72 -3.71 -38.62
CA PRO A 50 -9.66 -3.41 -37.55
C PRO A 50 -8.89 -2.81 -36.36
N SER A 51 -9.34 -1.63 -35.92
CA SER A 51 -8.80 -0.95 -34.75
C SER A 51 -8.78 -1.93 -33.56
N PRO A 52 -7.64 -2.14 -32.89
CA PRO A 52 -7.58 -3.05 -31.76
C PRO A 52 -8.60 -2.63 -30.71
N ALA A 53 -9.41 -3.61 -30.27
CA ALA A 53 -10.43 -3.39 -29.25
C ALA A 53 -9.80 -2.72 -28.02
N PRO A 54 -10.51 -1.82 -27.31
CA PRO A 54 -10.01 -1.21 -26.09
C PRO A 54 -9.57 -2.31 -25.13
N SER A 55 -8.27 -2.39 -24.88
CA SER A 55 -7.71 -3.30 -23.88
C SER A 55 -8.34 -2.93 -22.54
N GLN A 56 -9.24 -3.77 -22.03
CA GLN A 56 -9.88 -3.55 -20.74
C GLN A 56 -8.77 -3.42 -19.70
N ALA A 57 -8.72 -2.28 -19.01
CA ALA A 57 -7.81 -2.11 -17.89
C ALA A 57 -8.15 -3.18 -16.84
N PRO A 58 -7.16 -3.83 -16.22
CA PRO A 58 -7.41 -4.86 -15.23
C PRO A 58 -8.33 -4.30 -14.13
N THR A 59 -9.48 -4.96 -13.94
CA THR A 59 -10.44 -4.59 -12.89
C THR A 59 -9.81 -4.92 -11.55
N PHE A 60 -9.34 -3.91 -10.83
CA PHE A 60 -8.82 -4.05 -9.47
C PHE A 60 -9.98 -4.41 -8.54
N VAL A 61 -10.01 -5.65 -8.04
CA VAL A 61 -10.91 -6.06 -6.97
C VAL A 61 -10.24 -5.67 -5.65
N PRO A 62 -10.84 -4.75 -4.86
CA PRO A 62 -10.28 -4.38 -3.56
C PRO A 62 -10.31 -5.59 -2.62
N ARG A 63 -9.17 -5.97 -2.03
CA ARG A 63 -9.08 -7.04 -1.03
C ARG A 63 -9.57 -6.58 0.34
N ASP A 64 -10.10 -7.49 1.16
CA ASP A 64 -10.45 -7.21 2.55
C ASP A 64 -9.34 -7.70 3.49
N CYS A 65 -8.69 -6.77 4.20
CA CYS A 65 -7.57 -7.07 5.08
C CYS A 65 -7.93 -7.00 6.57
N ASN A 66 -9.19 -7.28 6.96
CA ASN A 66 -9.65 -7.16 8.35
C ASN A 66 -9.47 -8.44 9.20
N SER A 67 -9.18 -9.60 8.59
CA SER A 67 -9.10 -10.89 9.26
C SER A 67 -7.87 -10.99 10.17
N ASN A 68 -8.05 -10.92 11.50
CA ASN A 68 -6.97 -11.15 12.47
C ASN A 68 -6.73 -12.66 12.66
N VAL A 69 -5.52 -13.12 12.35
CA VAL A 69 -5.15 -14.55 12.42
C VAL A 69 -4.23 -14.87 13.61
N GLY A 70 -3.87 -13.87 14.41
CA GLY A 70 -3.04 -14.08 15.60
C GLY A 70 -2.20 -12.88 16.00
N SER A 71 -1.24 -13.13 16.90
CA SER A 71 -0.26 -12.15 17.38
C SER A 71 1.16 -12.62 17.06
N GLY A 72 2.09 -11.69 16.91
CA GLY A 72 3.45 -11.98 16.47
C GLY A 72 3.61 -11.91 14.97
N ILE A 73 4.77 -12.33 14.45
CA ILE A 73 5.09 -12.31 13.00
C ILE A 73 4.05 -13.15 12.24
N CYS A 74 3.57 -12.68 11.08
CA CYS A 74 2.63 -13.43 10.26
C CYS A 74 3.30 -14.68 9.68
N LEU A 75 2.67 -15.84 9.87
CA LEU A 75 3.15 -17.12 9.37
C LEU A 75 2.12 -17.81 8.47
N ASP A 76 2.61 -18.53 7.47
CA ASP A 76 1.79 -19.38 6.61
C ASP A 76 1.32 -20.65 7.35
N ALA A 77 0.59 -21.53 6.64
CA ALA A 77 0.10 -22.80 7.19
C ALA A 77 1.22 -23.77 7.65
N ASN A 78 2.44 -23.58 7.16
CA ASN A 78 3.62 -24.38 7.49
C ASN A 78 4.51 -23.73 8.57
N GLY A 79 4.15 -22.54 9.05
CA GLY A 79 4.93 -21.79 10.03
C GLY A 79 6.07 -20.97 9.43
N ASN A 80 6.09 -20.73 8.12
CA ASN A 80 7.09 -19.88 7.47
C ASN A 80 6.67 -18.41 7.51
N ALA A 81 7.62 -17.52 7.75
CA ALA A 81 7.40 -16.08 7.64
C ALA A 81 7.30 -15.64 6.16
N PHE A 82 6.66 -14.51 5.92
CA PHE A 82 6.51 -13.92 4.59
C PHE A 82 7.56 -12.85 4.31
N ASP A 83 7.84 -12.62 3.03
CA ASP A 83 8.57 -11.43 2.61
C ASP A 83 7.75 -10.18 2.91
N SER A 84 8.44 -9.07 3.23
CA SER A 84 7.73 -7.87 3.66
C SER A 84 8.38 -6.56 3.28
N CYS A 85 7.51 -5.57 3.07
CA CYS A 85 7.86 -4.17 2.95
C CYS A 85 7.44 -3.46 4.23
N THR A 86 8.36 -2.69 4.81
CA THR A 86 8.14 -1.95 6.05
C THR A 86 8.26 -0.45 5.85
N LYS A 87 7.33 0.28 6.45
CA LYS A 87 7.40 1.73 6.62
C LYS A 87 7.46 2.08 8.09
N ILE A 88 8.54 2.75 8.49
CA ILE A 88 8.63 3.35 9.82
C ILE A 88 7.72 4.57 9.87
N VAL A 89 6.85 4.62 10.88
CA VAL A 89 5.80 5.62 10.97
C VAL A 89 5.72 6.23 12.37
N ASN A 90 5.20 7.46 12.43
CA ASN A 90 4.84 8.09 13.69
C ASN A 90 3.37 7.77 13.99
N PRO A 91 3.03 7.13 15.12
CA PRO A 91 1.66 6.74 15.45
C PRO A 91 0.71 7.93 15.64
N LEU A 92 1.24 9.15 15.81
CA LEU A 92 0.44 10.38 15.87
C LEU A 92 -0.16 10.77 14.52
N ASN A 93 0.51 10.41 13.41
CA ASN A 93 0.14 10.84 12.05
C ASN A 93 -0.18 9.68 11.10
N TYR A 94 0.08 8.45 11.54
CA TYR A 94 -0.16 7.25 10.77
C TYR A 94 -0.88 6.24 11.66
N SER A 95 -2.13 5.92 11.31
CA SER A 95 -2.97 5.03 12.11
C SER A 95 -2.93 3.59 11.57
N ARG A 96 -3.38 2.64 12.40
CA ARG A 96 -3.66 1.26 12.00
C ARG A 96 -4.48 1.20 10.70
N GLY A 97 -5.54 2.01 10.59
CA GLY A 97 -6.39 2.05 9.40
C GLY A 97 -5.68 2.58 8.14
N ARG A 98 -4.66 3.45 8.27
CA ARG A 98 -3.83 3.83 7.12
C ARG A 98 -2.91 2.70 6.67
N CYS A 99 -2.41 1.90 7.62
CA CYS A 99 -1.62 0.71 7.28
C CYS A 99 -2.46 -0.32 6.54
N GLN A 100 -3.65 -0.61 7.06
CA GLN A 100 -4.61 -1.49 6.41
C GLN A 100 -4.93 -1.04 4.98
N LYS A 101 -5.32 0.23 4.79
CA LYS A 101 -5.61 0.76 3.44
C LYS A 101 -4.42 0.67 2.50
N ALA A 102 -3.19 0.83 3.01
CA ALA A 102 -2.00 0.64 2.21
C ALA A 102 -1.86 -0.82 1.74
N ALA A 103 -2.09 -1.79 2.64
CA ALA A 103 -2.12 -3.21 2.28
C ALA A 103 -3.23 -3.53 1.26
N GLU A 104 -4.46 -3.06 1.49
CA GLU A 104 -5.60 -3.24 0.57
C GLU A 104 -5.36 -2.63 -0.82
N SER A 105 -4.54 -1.56 -0.91
CA SER A 105 -4.21 -0.90 -2.18
C SER A 105 -3.15 -1.63 -3.01
N VAL A 106 -2.49 -2.66 -2.44
CA VAL A 106 -1.43 -3.41 -3.09
C VAL A 106 -1.99 -4.75 -3.58
N PRO A 107 -2.07 -4.99 -4.90
CA PRO A 107 -2.74 -6.18 -5.45
C PRO A 107 -2.21 -7.52 -4.93
N ASN A 108 -0.92 -7.61 -4.61
CA ASN A 108 -0.25 -8.85 -4.19
C ASN A 108 0.01 -8.91 -2.67
N SER A 109 -0.61 -8.01 -1.90
CA SER A 109 -0.51 -8.06 -0.44
C SER A 109 -1.31 -9.25 0.08
N VAL A 110 -0.65 -10.13 0.83
CA VAL A 110 -1.30 -11.28 1.49
C VAL A 110 -1.62 -11.01 2.97
N GLY A 111 -1.03 -9.97 3.55
CA GLY A 111 -1.30 -9.59 4.93
C GLY A 111 -0.57 -8.34 5.37
N TRP A 112 -0.80 -7.93 6.62
CA TRP A 112 -0.16 -6.74 7.17
C TRP A 112 -0.09 -6.75 8.70
N GLN A 113 0.76 -5.88 9.23
CA GLN A 113 0.93 -5.61 10.65
C GLN A 113 1.13 -4.13 10.92
N TYR A 114 0.70 -3.70 12.12
CA TYR A 114 0.90 -2.34 12.58
C TYR A 114 1.20 -2.31 14.07
N GLY A 115 2.33 -1.70 14.46
CA GLY A 115 2.67 -1.46 15.85
C GLY A 115 4.17 -1.35 16.12
N LEU A 116 4.55 -1.47 17.39
CA LEU A 116 5.96 -1.49 17.83
C LEU A 116 6.62 -2.83 17.53
N SER A 117 7.72 -2.81 16.80
CA SER A 117 8.51 -4.01 16.50
C SER A 117 9.81 -4.01 17.32
N GLY A 118 9.73 -4.53 18.55
CA GLY A 118 10.90 -4.59 19.45
C GLY A 118 11.50 -3.22 19.76
N ASN A 119 12.76 -3.01 19.40
CA ASN A 119 13.47 -1.73 19.56
C ASN A 119 13.22 -0.74 18.40
N ILE A 120 12.47 -1.16 17.38
CA ILE A 120 12.18 -0.34 16.20
C ILE A 120 10.98 0.56 16.53
N PRO A 121 11.01 1.85 16.11
CA PRO A 121 9.83 2.70 16.12
C PRO A 121 8.62 2.03 15.46
N PHE A 122 7.42 2.53 15.78
CA PHE A 122 6.17 2.07 15.18
C PHE A 122 6.31 1.86 13.68
N ALA A 123 5.87 0.70 13.20
CA ALA A 123 6.01 0.29 11.82
C ALA A 123 4.66 -0.16 11.26
N CYS A 124 4.50 0.07 9.96
CA CYS A 124 3.51 -0.57 9.12
C CYS A 124 4.24 -1.58 8.24
N VAL A 125 3.85 -2.84 8.30
CA VAL A 125 4.46 -3.94 7.56
C VAL A 125 3.40 -4.52 6.63
N ILE A 126 3.75 -4.71 5.36
CA ILE A 126 2.91 -5.36 4.34
C ILE A 126 3.64 -6.62 3.90
N TYR A 127 2.93 -7.75 3.89
CA TYR A 127 3.46 -9.07 3.58
C TYR A 127 3.10 -9.51 2.17
N PHE A 128 3.99 -10.28 1.56
CA PHE A 128 3.89 -10.79 0.20
C PHE A 128 4.18 -12.28 0.16
N ASP A 129 3.51 -12.99 -0.75
CA ASP A 129 3.76 -14.40 -1.05
C ASP A 129 5.13 -14.56 -1.73
N ASP A 130 5.91 -15.58 -1.33
CA ASP A 130 7.18 -15.94 -1.97
C ASP A 130 7.02 -16.25 -3.47
N VAL A 131 5.86 -16.77 -3.89
CA VAL A 131 5.56 -17.02 -5.31
C VAL A 131 5.61 -15.73 -6.14
N ASP A 132 5.21 -14.61 -5.52
CA ASP A 132 5.20 -13.28 -6.14
C ASP A 132 6.53 -12.55 -5.93
N SER A 133 7.13 -12.60 -4.74
CA SER A 133 8.37 -11.88 -4.42
C SER A 133 9.61 -12.55 -5.04
N ARG A 134 9.63 -13.88 -5.14
CA ARG A 134 10.75 -14.66 -5.72
C ARG A 134 12.12 -14.28 -5.14
N ASN A 135 12.20 -14.04 -3.84
CA ASN A 135 13.36 -13.54 -3.07
C ASN A 135 13.73 -12.04 -3.26
N ASP A 136 12.98 -11.27 -4.05
CA ASP A 136 13.14 -9.82 -4.15
C ASP A 136 11.79 -9.10 -4.03
N VAL A 137 11.41 -8.76 -2.80
CA VAL A 137 10.17 -8.03 -2.51
C VAL A 137 10.26 -6.54 -2.86
N LYS A 138 11.46 -6.01 -3.16
CA LYS A 138 11.69 -4.57 -3.36
C LYS A 138 10.82 -3.96 -4.45
N PRO A 139 10.63 -4.61 -5.62
CA PRO A 139 9.79 -4.08 -6.69
C PRO A 139 8.30 -4.07 -6.34
N LEU A 140 7.88 -4.87 -5.34
CA LEU A 140 6.50 -4.96 -4.87
C LEU A 140 6.18 -3.92 -3.79
N CYS A 141 7.20 -3.28 -3.20
CA CYS A 141 6.99 -2.32 -2.13
C CYS A 141 6.25 -1.08 -2.64
N PRO A 142 5.13 -0.69 -1.98
CA PRO A 142 4.47 0.57 -2.29
C PRO A 142 5.35 1.78 -1.92
N GLU A 143 5.00 2.94 -2.46
CA GLU A 143 5.81 4.15 -2.28
C GLU A 143 6.02 4.50 -0.79
N GLY A 144 7.28 4.74 -0.44
CA GLY A 144 7.69 5.07 0.93
C GLY A 144 7.78 3.87 1.87
N PHE A 145 7.64 2.64 1.36
CA PHE A 145 8.02 1.42 2.07
C PHE A 145 9.41 0.96 1.61
N GLY A 146 10.13 0.28 2.50
CA GLY A 146 11.43 -0.30 2.20
C GLY A 146 11.60 -1.67 2.84
N ILE A 147 12.72 -2.33 2.55
CA ILE A 147 13.06 -3.63 3.12
C ILE A 147 13.89 -3.39 4.39
N LEU A 148 13.45 -3.91 5.54
CA LEU A 148 14.21 -3.84 6.79
C LEU A 148 14.94 -5.15 7.12
N THR A 149 14.40 -6.28 6.66
CA THR A 149 14.97 -7.62 6.87
C THR A 149 15.16 -8.29 5.52
N THR A 150 16.21 -9.10 5.39
CA THR A 150 16.51 -9.84 4.15
C THR A 150 15.27 -10.58 3.65
N SER A 151 14.96 -10.41 2.36
CA SER A 151 13.81 -10.98 1.63
C SER A 151 14.01 -12.45 1.29
N SER A 152 14.41 -13.25 2.28
CA SER A 152 14.66 -14.69 2.13
C SER A 152 13.61 -15.52 2.84
N ASN A 153 12.39 -14.98 2.98
CA ASN A 153 11.29 -15.62 3.67
C ASN A 153 10.46 -16.42 2.67
N THR A 154 10.15 -17.67 3.01
CA THR A 154 9.52 -18.65 2.08
C THR A 154 8.03 -18.87 2.36
N GLY A 155 7.37 -17.92 3.02
CA GLY A 155 5.94 -17.98 3.33
C GLY A 155 5.11 -17.91 2.06
N THR A 156 4.12 -18.79 1.96
CA THR A 156 3.23 -18.89 0.78
C THR A 156 1.75 -18.85 1.17
N GLY A 157 0.92 -18.39 0.26
CA GLY A 157 -0.51 -18.19 0.47
C GLY A 157 -0.81 -17.04 1.44
N PHE A 158 -1.90 -17.19 2.19
CA PHE A 158 -2.34 -16.20 3.16
C PHE A 158 -1.84 -16.54 4.57
N PRO A 159 -1.57 -15.54 5.43
CA PRO A 159 -1.27 -15.76 6.83
C PRO A 159 -2.36 -16.59 7.51
N GLN A 160 -1.97 -17.64 8.21
CA GLN A 160 -2.90 -18.50 8.96
C GLN A 160 -2.67 -18.45 10.46
N SER A 161 -1.52 -17.95 10.90
CA SER A 161 -1.20 -17.82 12.31
C SER A 161 -0.24 -16.66 12.56
N GLY A 162 -0.13 -16.28 13.83
CA GLY A 162 0.94 -15.43 14.31
C GLY A 162 1.98 -16.24 15.09
N GLY A 163 3.26 -15.92 14.88
CA GLY A 163 4.39 -16.52 15.57
C GLY A 163 4.78 -15.77 16.84
N GLU A 164 6.07 -15.55 17.03
CA GLU A 164 6.56 -14.77 18.18
C GLU A 164 6.32 -13.27 18.00
N GLY A 165 5.91 -12.60 19.09
CA GLY A 165 5.72 -11.15 19.16
C GLY A 165 4.33 -10.74 19.64
N VAL A 166 4.09 -9.43 19.66
CA VAL A 166 2.86 -8.83 20.21
C VAL A 166 2.01 -8.09 19.18
N LEU A 167 2.48 -8.03 17.93
CA LEU A 167 1.78 -7.34 16.85
C LEU A 167 0.64 -8.21 16.31
N GLY A 168 -0.56 -7.66 16.14
CA GLY A 168 -1.65 -8.38 15.51
C GLY A 168 -1.34 -8.65 14.04
N CYS A 169 -1.36 -9.91 13.63
CA CYS A 169 -1.23 -10.33 12.25
C CYS A 169 -2.59 -10.33 11.57
N TYR A 170 -2.69 -9.66 10.42
CA TYR A 170 -3.93 -9.59 9.63
C TYR A 170 -3.71 -10.17 8.23
N SER A 171 -4.63 -11.00 7.78
CA SER A 171 -4.67 -11.57 6.43
C SER A 171 -5.47 -10.68 5.48
N CYS A 172 -5.07 -10.64 4.21
CA CYS A 172 -5.74 -9.95 3.11
C CYS A 172 -6.38 -10.97 2.18
N GLU A 173 -7.60 -11.41 2.51
CA GLU A 173 -8.34 -12.40 1.71
C GLU A 173 -9.10 -11.70 0.57
N ASP A 174 -9.30 -12.42 -0.53
CA ASP A 174 -10.10 -11.99 -1.69
C ASP A 174 -11.62 -12.16 -1.45
#